data_AF-W1WXR7-F1
#
_entry.id   AF-W1WXR7-F1
#
_cell.length_a   1.000
_cell.length_b   1.000
_cell.length_c   1.000
_cell.angle_alpha   90.00
_cell.angle_beta   90.00
_cell.angle_gamma   90.00
#
_symmetry.space_group_name_H-M   'P 1'
#
loop_
_entity.id
_entity.type
_entity.pdbx_description
1 polymer ?
#
loop_
_entity_poly.entity_id
_entity_poly.type
_entity_poly.pdbx_seq_one_letter_code
_entity_poly.pdbx_strand_id
1 'polypeptide(L)' 'SFVYTITNNPKEADILIVNTCGFIESAKQESIDTILEMADYKVNYKCKLLIATGCLIQRYSEELGKLIIPTLYMFVLSF' A
#
# COMPACT_ATOMS: atom_id res chain seq x y z
N SER A 1 18.49 -9.20 -17.47
CA SER A 1 17.26 -9.92 -17.09
C SER A 1 16.86 -9.54 -15.69
N PHE A 2 15.73 -8.85 -15.51
CA PHE A 2 15.19 -8.61 -14.16
C PHE A 2 14.41 -9.85 -13.75
N VAL A 3 14.84 -10.50 -12.67
CA VAL A 3 14.17 -11.65 -12.07
C VAL A 3 13.49 -11.16 -10.81
N TYR A 4 12.19 -11.41 -10.69
CA TYR A 4 11.44 -11.20 -9.44
C TYR A 4 10.87 -12.53 -8.98
N THR A 5 10.56 -12.62 -7.69
CA THR A 5 9.94 -13.79 -7.09
C THR A 5 8.79 -13.35 -6.21
N ILE A 6 7.67 -14.05 -6.31
CA ILE A 6 6.48 -13.78 -5.49
C ILE A 6 6.60 -14.65 -4.23
N THR A 7 6.34 -14.05 -3.07
CA THR A 7 6.24 -14.74 -1.79
C THR A 7 4.87 -14.49 -1.17
N ASN A 8 4.35 -15.50 -0.47
CA ASN A 8 3.14 -15.37 0.34
C ASN A 8 3.46 -14.94 1.78
N ASN A 9 4.75 -14.83 2.14
CA ASN A 9 5.17 -14.35 3.44
C ASN A 9 5.52 -12.85 3.35
N PRO A 10 4.65 -11.94 3.81
CA PRO A 10 4.90 -10.50 3.73
C PRO A 10 6.14 -10.06 4.52
N LYS A 11 6.59 -10.83 5.52
CA LYS A 11 7.82 -10.55 6.30
C LYS A 11 9.09 -10.70 5.47
N GLU A 12 9.03 -11.46 4.38
CA GLU A 12 10.17 -11.73 3.51
C GLU A 12 10.19 -10.84 2.26
N ALA A 13 9.11 -10.12 1.97
CA ALA A 13 8.96 -9.34 0.75
C ALA A 13 9.76 -8.03 0.80
N ASP A 14 10.57 -7.77 -0.23
CA ASP A 14 11.24 -6.46 -0.42
C ASP A 14 10.23 -5.37 -0.83
N ILE A 15 9.17 -5.76 -1.56
CA ILE A 15 8.13 -4.89 -2.09
C ILE A 15 6.76 -5.45 -1.70
N LEU A 16 5.94 -4.61 -1.07
CA LEU A 16 4.53 -4.89 -0.79
C LEU A 16 3.65 -4.02 -1.68
N ILE A 17 2.62 -4.63 -2.27
CA ILE A 17 1.63 -3.94 -3.11
C ILE A 17 0.25 -4.20 -2.52
N VAL A 18 -0.44 -3.14 -2.11
CA VAL A 18 -1.80 -3.20 -1.55
C VAL A 18 -2.77 -2.60 -2.56
N ASN A 19 -3.73 -3.40 -3.01
CA ASN A 19 -4.83 -2.92 -3.84
C ASN A 19 -5.97 -2.45 -2.93
N THR A 20 -6.48 -1.24 -3.18
CA THR A 20 -7.44 -0.54 -2.34
C THR A 20 -8.76 -0.30 -3.07
N CYS A 21 -9.87 -0.35 -2.33
CA CYS A 21 -11.20 -0.07 -2.86
C CYS A 21 -11.79 1.19 -2.21
N GLY A 22 -12.16 2.16 -3.05
CA GLY A 22 -12.72 3.45 -2.68
C GLY A 22 -14.26 3.53 -2.72
N PHE A 23 -14.95 2.43 -3.08
CA PHE A 23 -16.36 2.47 -3.48
C PHE A 23 -17.34 2.34 -2.31
N ILE A 24 -17.09 1.42 -1.37
CA ILE A 24 -17.93 1.16 -0.19
C ILE A 24 -17.20 1.66 1.06
N GLU A 25 -17.90 2.35 1.97
CA GLU A 25 -17.28 2.92 3.19
C GLU A 25 -16.49 1.90 4.01
N SER A 26 -17.05 0.72 4.25
CA SER A 26 -16.35 -0.36 4.97
C SER A 26 -15.06 -0.80 4.27
N ALA A 27 -15.08 -0.92 2.93
CA ALA A 27 -13.92 -1.29 2.14
C ALA A 27 -12.85 -0.19 2.12
N LYS A 28 -13.25 1.08 2.27
CA LYS A 28 -12.31 2.21 2.42
C LYS A 28 -11.53 2.08 3.72
N GLN A 29 -12.23 1.88 4.83
CA GLN A 29 -11.59 1.74 6.14
C GLN A 29 -10.66 0.52 6.16
N GLU A 30 -11.13 -0.63 5.67
CA GLU A 30 -10.31 -1.85 5.55
C GLU A 30 -9.04 -1.62 4.71
N SER A 31 -9.15 -0.88 3.61
CA SER A 31 -8.00 -0.54 2.77
C SER A 31 -6.98 0.35 3.50
N ILE A 32 -7.44 1.32 4.29
CA ILE A 32 -6.58 2.20 5.10
C ILE A 32 -5.90 1.40 6.21
N ASP A 33 -6.67 0.59 6.94
CA ASP A 33 -6.16 -0.25 8.03
C ASP A 33 -5.10 -1.22 7.51
N THR A 34 -5.34 -1.83 6.35
CA THR A 34 -4.37 -2.71 5.68
C THR A 34 -3.09 -1.97 5.31
N ILE A 35 -3.17 -0.75 4.76
CA ILE A 35 -1.97 0.05 4.44
C ILE A 35 -1.18 0.35 5.71
N LEU A 36 -1.85 0.70 6.81
CA LEU A 36 -1.21 1.01 8.08
C LEU A 36 -0.55 -0.22 8.70
N GLU A 37 -1.21 -1.38 8.65
CA GLU A 37 -0.63 -2.65 9.06
C GLU A 37 0.62 -2.99 8.23
N MET A 38 0.55 -2.84 6.91
CA MET A 38 1.68 -3.11 6.03
C MET A 38 2.82 -2.10 6.20
N ALA A 39 2.55 -0.88 6.68
CA ALA A 39 3.58 0.11 6.96
C ALA A 39 4.51 -0.32 8.11
N ASP A 40 3.99 -1.08 9.09
CA ASP A 40 4.79 -1.68 10.17
C ASP A 40 5.90 -2.60 9.61
N TYR A 41 5.64 -3.24 8.46
CA TYR A 41 6.60 -4.13 7.83
C TYR A 41 7.84 -3.42 7.30
N LYS A 42 7.77 -2.11 7.07
CA LYS A 42 8.95 -1.30 6.72
C LYS A 42 9.89 -1.08 7.91
N VAL A 43 9.36 -1.17 9.13
CA VAL A 43 10.11 -0.94 10.36
C VAL A 43 10.65 -2.26 10.91
N ASN A 44 9.81 -3.30 10.91
CA ASN A 44 10.09 -4.55 11.62
C ASN A 44 10.55 -5.71 10.73
N TYR A 45 10.44 -5.60 9.40
CA TYR A 45 10.70 -6.71 8.47
C TYR A 45 11.50 -6.26 7.22
N LYS A 46 11.52 -7.08 6.16
CA LYS A 46 12.32 -6.83 4.95
C LYS A 46 11.74 -5.78 3.99
N CYS A 47 10.57 -5.23 4.27
CA CYS A 47 9.88 -4.35 3.32
C CYS A 47 10.66 -3.04 3.12
N LYS A 48 11.13 -2.82 1.89
CA LYS A 48 11.81 -1.57 1.48
C LYS A 48 10.82 -0.60 0.83
N LEU A 49 9.86 -1.14 0.08
CA LEU A 49 8.88 -0.38 -0.66
C LEU A 49 7.46 -0.89 -0.38
N LEU A 50 6.58 0.01 0.01
CA LEU A 50 5.15 -0.25 0.14
C LEU A 50 4.43 0.62 -0.89
N ILE A 51 3.63 -0.01 -1.73
CA ILE A 51 2.88 0.62 -2.81
C ILE A 51 1.40 0.43 -2.53
N ALA A 52 0.67 1.53 -2.38
CA ALA A 52 -0.79 1.50 -2.41
C ALA A 52 -1.27 1.83 -3.82
N THR A 53 -2.21 1.02 -4.35
CA THR A 53 -2.83 1.19 -5.67
C THR A 53 -4.35 0.96 -5.55
N GLY A 54 -5.13 1.35 -6.57
CA GLY A 54 -6.58 1.16 -6.60
C GLY A 54 -7.40 2.45 -6.49
N CYS A 55 -8.73 2.31 -6.51
CA CYS A 55 -9.63 3.46 -6.70
C CYS A 55 -9.78 4.35 -5.46
N LEU A 56 -9.41 3.87 -4.26
CA LEU A 56 -9.32 4.73 -3.07
C LEU A 56 -8.23 5.79 -3.27
N ILE A 57 -7.04 5.35 -3.67
CA ILE A 57 -5.88 6.21 -3.88
C ILE A 57 -6.13 7.22 -5.00
N GLN A 58 -6.82 6.82 -6.08
CA GLN A 58 -7.21 7.75 -7.16
C GLN A 58 -8.13 8.89 -6.69
N ARG A 59 -9.06 8.61 -5.75
CA ARG A 59 -10.08 9.57 -5.33
C ARG A 59 -9.66 10.44 -4.15
N TYR A 60 -8.83 9.91 -3.25
CA TYR A 60 -8.46 10.56 -1.99
C TYR A 60 -6.96 10.84 -1.87
N SER A 61 -6.20 10.82 -2.97
CA SER A 61 -4.74 11.04 -2.97
C SER A 61 -4.32 12.31 -2.22
N GLU A 62 -5.04 13.42 -2.38
CA GLU A 62 -4.69 14.69 -1.71
C GLU A 62 -4.91 14.65 -0.19
N GLU A 63 -5.99 14.00 0.27
CA GLU A 63 -6.27 13.84 1.70
C GLU A 63 -5.31 12.83 2.34
N LEU A 64 -5.10 11.69 1.68
CA LEU A 64 -4.22 10.62 2.15
C LEU A 64 -2.75 11.05 2.12
N GLY A 65 -2.33 11.86 1.15
CA GLY A 65 -0.97 12.41 1.07
C GLY A 65 -0.61 13.34 2.24
N LYS A 66 -1.61 13.94 2.89
CA LYS A 66 -1.41 14.76 4.11
C LYS A 66 -1.47 13.94 5.39
N LEU A 67 -2.19 12.82 5.37
CA LEU A 67 -2.44 11.98 6.54
C LEU A 67 -1.38 10.89 6.76
N ILE A 68 -0.74 10.41 5.69
CA ILE A 68 0.01 9.14 5.74
C ILE A 68 1.52 9.35 5.80
N ILE A 69 2.12 8.53 6.67
CA ILE A 69 3.53 8.28 6.97
C ILE A 69 4.48 8.67 5.80
N PRO A 70 5.54 9.48 6.06
CA PRO A 70 6.51 9.93 5.04
C PRO A 70 7.20 8.83 4.22
N THR A 71 7.10 7.57 4.64
CA THR A 71 7.75 6.40 4.02
C THR A 71 6.84 5.59 3.08
N LEU A 72 5.56 5.96 2.95
CA LEU A 72 4.65 5.35 1.98
C LEU A 72 4.82 5.98 0.59
N TYR A 73 5.03 5.14 -0.43
CA TYR A 73 4.98 5.59 -1.82
C TYR A 73 3.59 5.29 -2.37
N MET A 74 2.85 6.35 -2.65
CA MET A 74 1.50 6.25 -3.21
C MET A 74 1.59 6.34 -4.73
N PHE A 75 1.18 5.28 -5.43
CA PHE A 75 1.11 5.29 -6.89
C PHE A 75 -0.35 5.25 -7.32
N VAL A 76 -0.79 6.34 -7.94
CA VAL A 76 -2.08 6.40 -8.63
C VAL A 76 -1.88 5.75 -10.00
N LEU A 77 -2.12 4.46 -10.13
CA LEU A 77 -2.24 3.82 -11.44
C LEU A 77 -3.60 4.18 -12.02
N SER A 78 -3.64 5.18 -12.92
CA SER A 78 -4.80 5.44 -13.77
C SER A 78 -4.86 4.34 -14.82
N PHE A 79 -5.82 3.42 -14.70
CA PHE A 79 -6.22 2.56 -15.82
C PHE A 79 -7.37 3.23 -16.56
#